data_AF-A0A7S3NWV5-F1
#
_entry.id   AF-A0A7S3NWV5-F1
#
_cell.length_a   1.000
_cell.length_b   1.000
_cell.length_c   1.000
_cell.angle_alpha   90.00
_cell.angle_beta   90.00
_cell.angle_gamma   90.00
#
_symmetry.space_group_name_H-M   'P 1'
#
loop_
_entity.id
_entity.type
_entity.pdbx_description
1 polymer ?
#
loop_
_entity_poly.entity_id
_entity_poly.type
_entity_poly.pdbx_seq_one_letter_code
_entity_poly.pdbx_strand_id
1 'polypeptide(L)'
;MNKLTALETFKIDVVFQETIQKLYFLDSLKSNMGSEMSEMMSEEISRVMTEQRNLEKKYARLGQQRSQLKGLQNKEKLQEVIEEIKETARELKDSTRALCRVLKDNPDINGNQIKIRNDRMELIAIAEDLLVQMKDLSYQKFKDTIIEGHENNEKLGKLRKEEKELQTKIKNITTEHNEKDEESLLEFEETEKEIKLLEKTLNDSKTDSDLLLKYLQDKADGEEICQLRGFEQKETVLEDEIRELEDKINREKQVSDKIKTFLLAKKQELENEAEEWDVKNKQETDKLTQEIKELEDKRKEDEERHREVQAQLENESAELERKKKEEEAQQRELERKKQENIARDNAARYLQDKWIWWDKVGRGLSKKGRKGKKKKKKKS
;
A
#
# COMPACT_ATOMS: atom_id res chain seq x y z
N MET A 1 67.51 -88.68 -42.70
CA MET A 1 67.58 -87.98 -44.00
C MET A 1 68.60 -88.71 -44.87
N ASN A 2 68.27 -89.02 -46.11
CA ASN A 2 69.27 -89.52 -47.05
C ASN A 2 70.26 -88.37 -47.32
N LYS A 3 71.56 -88.65 -47.19
CA LYS A 3 72.59 -87.66 -47.57
C LYS A 3 72.57 -87.55 -49.09
N LEU A 4 72.50 -86.32 -49.60
CA LEU A 4 72.67 -86.04 -51.03
C LEU A 4 74.00 -86.63 -51.50
N THR A 5 73.97 -87.33 -52.63
CA THR A 5 75.20 -87.81 -53.27
C THR A 5 75.98 -86.61 -53.82
N ALA A 6 77.31 -86.74 -53.93
CA ALA A 6 78.15 -85.65 -54.45
C ALA A 6 77.70 -85.15 -55.85
N LEU A 7 77.16 -86.04 -56.68
CA LEU A 7 76.60 -85.70 -57.99
C LEU A 7 75.29 -84.88 -57.88
N GLU A 8 74.45 -85.15 -56.90
CA GLU A 8 73.23 -84.37 -56.65
C GLU A 8 73.57 -83.01 -56.06
N THR A 9 74.49 -82.95 -55.08
CA THR A 9 75.00 -81.68 -54.54
C THR A 9 75.59 -80.79 -55.64
N PHE A 10 76.40 -81.35 -56.55
CA PHE A 10 76.96 -80.61 -57.68
C PHE A 10 75.88 -80.11 -58.66
N LYS A 11 74.88 -80.93 -59.00
CA LYS A 11 73.75 -80.50 -59.85
C LYS A 11 72.96 -79.35 -59.23
N ILE A 12 72.72 -79.41 -57.93
CA ILE A 12 71.99 -78.38 -57.19
C ILE A 12 72.83 -77.10 -57.10
N ASP A 13 74.14 -77.19 -56.85
CA ASP A 13 75.08 -76.05 -56.81
C ASP A 13 75.07 -75.25 -58.12
N VAL A 14 75.16 -75.92 -59.28
CA VAL A 14 75.07 -75.28 -60.60
C VAL A 14 73.74 -74.55 -60.80
N VAL A 15 72.61 -75.15 -60.40
CA VAL A 15 71.28 -74.53 -60.54
C VAL A 15 71.12 -73.31 -59.64
N PHE A 16 71.62 -73.36 -58.40
CA PHE A 16 71.58 -72.20 -57.50
C PHE A 16 72.51 -71.08 -57.96
N GLN A 17 73.71 -71.38 -58.46
CA GLN A 17 74.60 -70.37 -59.06
C GLN A 17 73.96 -69.68 -60.26
N GLU A 18 73.34 -70.43 -61.18
CA GLU A 18 72.61 -69.86 -62.32
C GLU A 18 71.40 -69.03 -61.86
N THR A 19 70.71 -69.46 -60.79
CA THR A 19 69.57 -68.73 -60.21
C THR A 19 70.00 -67.41 -59.59
N ILE A 20 71.09 -67.39 -58.81
CA ILE A 20 71.65 -66.17 -58.20
C ILE A 20 72.10 -65.18 -59.29
N GLN A 21 72.78 -65.65 -60.33
CA GLN A 21 73.17 -64.82 -61.48
C GLN A 21 71.96 -64.17 -62.17
N LYS A 22 70.88 -64.94 -62.40
CA LYS A 22 69.63 -64.41 -62.97
C LYS A 22 68.94 -63.41 -62.04
N LEU A 23 68.96 -63.62 -60.73
CA LEU A 23 68.38 -62.69 -59.76
C LEU A 23 69.18 -61.37 -59.70
N TYR A 24 70.52 -61.42 -59.67
CA TYR A 24 71.35 -60.21 -59.78
C TYR A 24 71.13 -59.46 -61.09
N PHE A 25 71.03 -60.17 -62.22
CA PHE A 25 70.69 -59.57 -63.51
C PHE A 25 69.33 -58.87 -63.47
N LEU A 26 68.30 -59.49 -62.88
CA LEU A 26 66.99 -58.86 -62.69
C LEU A 26 66.99 -57.64 -61.75
N ASP A 27 67.95 -57.54 -60.81
CA ASP A 27 68.14 -56.30 -60.02
C ASP A 27 68.73 -55.19 -60.88
N SER A 28 69.78 -55.52 -61.66
CA SER A 28 70.47 -54.57 -62.54
C SER A 28 69.55 -53.98 -63.63
N LEU A 29 68.55 -54.73 -64.09
CA LEU A 29 67.58 -54.27 -65.10
C LEU A 29 66.52 -53.29 -64.56
N LYS A 30 66.28 -53.22 -63.24
CA LYS A 30 65.06 -52.60 -62.67
C LYS A 30 65.27 -51.29 -61.93
N SER A 31 66.48 -50.72 -61.89
CA SER A 31 66.74 -49.48 -61.13
C SER A 31 65.96 -48.24 -61.62
N ASN A 32 65.49 -48.22 -62.87
CA ASN A 32 64.96 -46.99 -63.49
C ASN A 32 63.42 -47.00 -63.69
N MET A 33 62.82 -48.15 -64.02
CA MET A 33 61.41 -48.23 -64.44
C MET A 33 60.38 -47.85 -63.34
N GLY A 34 60.76 -47.97 -62.06
CA GLY A 34 59.86 -47.67 -60.93
C GLY A 34 59.61 -46.18 -60.73
N SER A 35 60.62 -45.34 -61.00
CA SER A 35 60.50 -43.88 -60.87
C SER A 35 59.63 -43.32 -61.99
N GLU A 36 59.94 -43.67 -63.24
CA GLU A 36 59.22 -43.21 -64.44
C GLU A 36 57.73 -43.57 -64.38
N MET A 37 57.39 -44.80 -63.96
CA MET A 37 56.00 -45.23 -63.85
C MET A 37 55.25 -44.53 -62.70
N SER A 38 55.94 -44.21 -61.59
CA SER A 38 55.36 -43.41 -60.50
C SER A 38 55.18 -41.95 -60.88
N GLU A 39 56.07 -41.39 -61.70
CA GLU A 39 56.02 -40.02 -62.20
C GLU A 39 54.87 -39.86 -63.22
N MET A 40 54.72 -40.80 -64.15
CA MET A 40 53.61 -40.84 -65.12
C MET A 40 52.24 -40.91 -64.43
N MET A 41 52.09 -41.73 -63.39
CA MET A 41 50.86 -41.80 -62.59
C MET A 41 50.60 -40.50 -61.80
N SER A 42 51.66 -39.84 -61.30
CA SER A 42 51.57 -38.54 -60.62
C SER A 42 51.14 -37.41 -61.58
N GLU A 43 51.63 -37.44 -62.82
CA GLU A 43 51.22 -36.53 -63.89
C GLU A 43 49.74 -36.75 -64.26
N GLU A 44 49.30 -38.00 -64.38
CA GLU A 44 47.89 -38.33 -64.68
C GLU A 44 46.94 -37.89 -63.55
N ILE A 45 47.31 -38.11 -62.27
CA ILE A 45 46.57 -37.57 -61.12
C ILE A 45 46.52 -36.04 -61.16
N SER A 46 47.65 -35.39 -61.46
CA SER A 46 47.75 -33.93 -61.54
C SER A 46 46.89 -33.36 -62.66
N ARG A 47 46.79 -34.06 -63.79
CA ARG A 47 45.94 -33.72 -64.93
C ARG A 47 44.45 -33.82 -64.56
N VAL A 48 44.01 -34.94 -64.00
CA VAL A 48 42.61 -35.15 -63.60
C VAL A 48 42.20 -34.15 -62.50
N MET A 49 43.08 -33.87 -61.52
CA MET A 49 42.88 -32.83 -60.51
C MET A 49 42.74 -31.41 -61.10
N THR A 50 43.46 -31.12 -62.18
CA THR A 50 43.38 -29.82 -62.87
C THR A 50 42.08 -29.70 -63.66
N GLU A 51 41.66 -30.77 -64.32
CA GLU A 51 40.38 -30.85 -65.04
C GLU A 51 39.18 -30.69 -64.09
N GLN A 52 39.18 -31.43 -62.97
CA GLN A 52 38.21 -31.29 -61.88
C GLN A 52 38.10 -29.84 -61.38
N ARG A 53 39.22 -29.19 -61.04
CA ARG A 53 39.23 -27.77 -60.61
C ARG A 53 38.71 -26.80 -61.66
N ASN A 54 38.89 -27.10 -62.94
CA ASN A 54 38.36 -26.27 -64.03
C ASN A 54 36.84 -26.45 -64.18
N LEU A 55 36.33 -27.66 -64.02
CA LEU A 55 34.88 -27.95 -63.96
C LEU A 55 34.22 -27.28 -62.74
N GLU A 56 34.87 -27.29 -61.57
CA GLU A 56 34.40 -26.58 -60.37
C GLU A 56 34.28 -25.07 -60.60
N LYS A 57 35.30 -24.45 -61.21
CA LYS A 57 35.27 -23.03 -61.59
C LYS A 57 34.18 -22.71 -62.62
N LYS A 58 34.00 -23.57 -63.64
CA LYS A 58 32.93 -23.46 -64.65
C LYS A 58 31.56 -23.51 -63.96
N TYR A 59 31.34 -24.50 -63.09
CA TYR A 59 30.10 -24.68 -62.34
C TYR A 59 29.78 -23.49 -61.43
N ALA A 60 30.77 -22.99 -60.67
CA ALA A 60 30.60 -21.82 -59.81
C ALA A 60 30.23 -20.55 -60.59
N ARG A 61 30.91 -20.31 -61.73
CA ARG A 61 30.60 -19.19 -62.64
C ARG A 61 29.18 -19.26 -63.19
N LEU A 62 28.76 -20.44 -63.66
CA LEU A 62 27.40 -20.66 -64.17
C LEU A 62 26.35 -20.47 -63.07
N GLY A 63 26.62 -20.92 -61.84
CA GLY A 63 25.78 -20.67 -60.68
C GLY A 63 25.59 -19.17 -60.37
N GLN A 64 26.66 -18.38 -60.49
CA GLN A 64 26.60 -16.92 -60.35
C GLN A 64 25.78 -16.27 -61.47
N GLN A 65 25.99 -16.67 -62.73
CA GLN A 65 25.22 -16.20 -63.89
C GLN A 65 23.74 -16.54 -63.76
N ARG A 66 23.39 -17.76 -63.33
CA ARG A 66 22.01 -18.17 -63.04
C ARG A 66 21.36 -17.27 -61.98
N SER A 67 22.11 -16.86 -60.95
CA SER A 67 21.60 -15.95 -59.92
C SER A 67 21.31 -14.55 -60.48
N GLN A 68 22.19 -14.03 -61.34
CA GLN A 68 22.03 -12.73 -62.02
C GLN A 68 20.88 -12.73 -63.05
N LEU A 69 20.59 -13.88 -63.67
CA LEU A 69 19.54 -14.03 -64.69
C LEU A 69 18.14 -14.29 -64.12
N LYS A 70 17.95 -14.28 -62.79
CA LYS A 70 16.62 -14.42 -62.16
C LYS A 70 15.74 -13.19 -62.40
N GLY A 71 15.00 -13.20 -63.50
CA GLY A 71 13.98 -12.18 -63.82
C GLY A 71 13.19 -12.54 -65.08
N LEU A 72 11.96 -12.02 -65.19
CA LEU A 72 11.02 -12.35 -66.27
C LEU A 72 11.54 -12.02 -67.69
N GLN A 73 12.47 -11.06 -67.82
CA GLN A 73 13.00 -10.60 -69.11
C GLN A 73 14.07 -11.51 -69.74
N ASN A 74 14.67 -12.45 -69.00
CA ASN A 74 15.81 -13.26 -69.46
C ASN A 74 15.55 -14.77 -69.46
N LYS A 75 14.28 -15.19 -69.65
CA LYS A 75 13.84 -16.59 -69.48
C LYS A 75 14.60 -17.61 -70.34
N GLU A 76 14.90 -17.25 -71.59
CA GLU A 76 15.61 -18.13 -72.54
C GLU A 76 17.06 -18.39 -72.11
N LYS A 77 17.84 -17.32 -71.90
CA LYS A 77 19.22 -17.39 -71.37
C LYS A 77 19.32 -18.06 -70.01
N LEU A 78 18.32 -17.86 -69.14
CA LEU A 78 18.24 -18.56 -67.85
C LEU A 78 18.08 -20.07 -68.04
N GLN A 79 17.35 -20.51 -69.07
CA GLN A 79 17.14 -21.92 -69.38
C GLN A 79 18.38 -22.56 -70.03
N GLU A 80 19.08 -21.85 -70.91
CA GLU A 80 20.40 -22.26 -71.45
C GLU A 80 21.41 -22.49 -70.31
N VAL A 81 21.58 -21.50 -69.42
CA VAL A 81 22.49 -21.62 -68.26
C VAL A 81 22.07 -22.75 -67.31
N ILE A 82 20.78 -23.07 -67.19
CA ILE A 82 20.32 -24.22 -66.39
C ILE A 82 20.73 -25.55 -67.02
N GLU A 83 20.71 -25.69 -68.35
CA GLU A 83 21.20 -26.90 -69.02
C GLU A 83 22.74 -27.01 -68.96
N GLU A 84 23.48 -25.91 -69.18
CA GLU A 84 24.94 -25.91 -69.01
C GLU A 84 25.37 -26.28 -67.57
N ILE A 85 24.60 -25.87 -66.55
CA ILE A 85 24.80 -26.29 -65.15
C ILE A 85 24.59 -27.80 -64.99
N LYS A 86 23.54 -28.37 -65.60
CA LYS A 86 23.25 -29.82 -65.54
C LYS A 86 24.27 -30.66 -66.29
N GLU A 87 24.83 -30.14 -67.39
CA GLU A 87 25.91 -30.78 -68.13
C GLU A 87 27.22 -30.72 -67.34
N THR A 88 27.63 -29.53 -66.91
CA THR A 88 28.83 -29.34 -66.08
C THR A 88 28.77 -30.15 -64.77
N ALA A 89 27.59 -30.30 -64.16
CA ALA A 89 27.39 -31.17 -62.99
C ALA A 89 27.58 -32.67 -63.30
N ARG A 90 27.23 -33.12 -64.51
CA ARG A 90 27.49 -34.49 -64.96
C ARG A 90 28.98 -34.70 -65.24
N GLU A 91 29.60 -33.79 -66.00
CA GLU A 91 31.05 -33.76 -66.24
C GLU A 91 31.83 -33.82 -64.92
N LEU A 92 31.48 -32.96 -63.95
CA LEU A 92 32.10 -32.91 -62.63
C LEU A 92 31.93 -34.23 -61.86
N LYS A 93 30.75 -34.85 -61.90
CA LYS A 93 30.48 -36.12 -61.23
C LYS A 93 31.30 -37.27 -61.84
N ASP A 94 31.45 -37.30 -63.15
CA ASP A 94 32.20 -38.36 -63.84
C ASP A 94 33.72 -38.13 -63.77
N SER A 95 34.19 -36.89 -63.78
CA SER A 95 35.57 -36.52 -63.43
C SER A 95 35.92 -36.89 -61.98
N THR A 96 35.02 -36.60 -61.02
CA THR A 96 35.18 -37.02 -59.62
C THR A 96 35.27 -38.55 -59.49
N ARG A 97 34.45 -39.30 -60.24
CA ARG A 97 34.53 -40.78 -60.29
C ARG A 97 35.84 -41.28 -60.89
N ALA A 98 36.33 -40.64 -61.95
CA ALA A 98 37.62 -40.97 -62.56
C ALA A 98 38.75 -40.73 -61.56
N LEU A 99 38.79 -39.57 -60.91
CA LEU A 99 39.74 -39.23 -59.86
C LEU A 99 39.69 -40.25 -58.70
N CYS A 100 38.50 -40.58 -58.19
CA CYS A 100 38.35 -41.57 -57.13
C CYS A 100 38.81 -42.98 -57.53
N ARG A 101 38.69 -43.36 -58.81
CA ARG A 101 39.28 -44.62 -59.32
C ARG A 101 40.79 -44.53 -59.36
N VAL A 102 41.35 -43.50 -60.03
CA VAL A 102 42.80 -43.32 -60.14
C VAL A 102 43.48 -43.26 -58.75
N LEU A 103 42.87 -42.59 -57.76
CA LEU A 103 43.38 -42.54 -56.38
C LEU A 103 43.21 -43.85 -55.60
N LYS A 104 42.13 -44.61 -55.84
CA LYS A 104 41.87 -45.90 -55.16
C LYS A 104 42.71 -47.04 -55.74
N ASP A 105 42.88 -47.03 -57.05
CA ASP A 105 43.64 -48.02 -57.80
C ASP A 105 45.14 -47.68 -57.81
N ASN A 106 45.55 -46.54 -57.23
CA ASN A 106 46.94 -46.10 -57.06
C ASN A 106 47.69 -47.09 -56.15
N PRO A 107 48.51 -48.01 -56.70
CA PRO A 107 49.29 -48.89 -55.87
C PRO A 107 50.42 -48.06 -55.24
N ASP A 108 50.95 -48.46 -54.11
CA ASP A 108 52.27 -47.99 -53.69
C ASP A 108 53.32 -48.62 -54.63
N ILE A 109 53.44 -48.09 -55.86
CA ILE A 109 54.32 -48.64 -56.89
C ILE A 109 55.77 -48.61 -56.38
N ASN A 110 56.17 -47.52 -55.74
CA ASN A 110 57.52 -47.36 -55.21
C ASN A 110 57.79 -48.35 -54.06
N GLY A 111 56.93 -48.42 -53.04
CA GLY A 111 57.05 -49.38 -51.94
C GLY A 111 56.97 -50.84 -52.41
N ASN A 112 56.15 -51.14 -53.42
CA ASN A 112 56.12 -52.46 -54.04
C ASN A 112 57.43 -52.78 -54.80
N GLN A 113 58.04 -51.85 -55.52
CA GLN A 113 59.35 -52.07 -56.16
C GLN A 113 60.47 -52.20 -55.12
N ILE A 114 60.47 -51.38 -54.06
CA ILE A 114 61.38 -51.49 -52.91
C ILE A 114 61.24 -52.86 -52.26
N LYS A 115 60.01 -53.32 -52.01
CA LYS A 115 59.74 -54.65 -51.47
C LYS A 115 60.24 -55.75 -52.40
N ILE A 116 59.88 -55.72 -53.69
CA ILE A 116 60.34 -56.71 -54.69
C ILE A 116 61.88 -56.76 -54.76
N ARG A 117 62.56 -55.63 -54.54
CA ARG A 117 64.02 -55.56 -54.44
C ARG A 117 64.53 -56.20 -53.15
N ASN A 118 63.93 -55.89 -52.01
CA ASN A 118 64.32 -56.46 -50.71
C ASN A 118 64.09 -57.98 -50.69
N ASP A 119 62.90 -58.44 -51.06
CA ASP A 119 62.55 -59.87 -51.18
C ASP A 119 63.53 -60.61 -52.12
N ARG A 120 64.00 -59.95 -53.20
CA ARG A 120 65.02 -60.49 -54.11
C ARG A 120 66.40 -60.58 -53.46
N MET A 121 66.84 -59.53 -52.76
CA MET A 121 68.14 -59.53 -52.07
C MET A 121 68.18 -60.57 -50.95
N GLU A 122 67.07 -60.72 -50.20
CA GLU A 122 66.89 -61.76 -49.18
C GLU A 122 66.97 -63.16 -49.79
N LEU A 123 66.27 -63.40 -50.91
CA LEU A 123 66.33 -64.69 -51.63
C LEU A 123 67.75 -65.00 -52.15
N ILE A 124 68.49 -64.00 -52.64
CA ILE A 124 69.89 -64.17 -53.03
C ILE A 124 70.74 -64.55 -51.82
N ALA A 125 70.63 -63.83 -50.69
CA ALA A 125 71.42 -64.10 -49.49
C ALA A 125 71.15 -65.51 -48.92
N ILE A 126 69.88 -65.96 -48.93
CA ILE A 126 69.49 -67.32 -48.54
C ILE A 126 70.10 -68.36 -49.49
N ALA A 127 70.07 -68.10 -50.81
CA ALA A 127 70.66 -68.99 -51.80
C ALA A 127 72.19 -69.06 -51.68
N GLU A 128 72.86 -67.95 -51.40
CA GLU A 128 74.32 -67.90 -51.20
C GLU A 128 74.77 -68.61 -49.92
N ASP A 129 74.11 -68.38 -48.77
CA ASP A 129 74.43 -69.11 -47.53
C ASP A 129 74.09 -70.61 -47.67
N LEU A 130 73.06 -70.99 -48.44
CA LEU A 130 72.79 -72.39 -48.78
C LEU A 130 73.91 -73.00 -49.66
N LEU A 131 74.45 -72.26 -50.63
CA LEU A 131 75.58 -72.72 -51.45
C LEU A 131 76.86 -72.92 -50.64
N VAL A 132 77.11 -72.08 -49.63
CA VAL A 132 78.22 -72.27 -48.67
C VAL A 132 77.97 -73.52 -47.83
N GLN A 133 76.79 -73.62 -47.21
CA GLN A 133 76.33 -74.77 -46.44
C GLN A 133 76.43 -76.12 -47.20
N MET A 134 76.12 -76.12 -48.49
CA MET A 134 76.23 -77.29 -49.36
C MET A 134 77.67 -77.80 -49.54
N LYS A 135 78.67 -76.91 -49.53
CA LYS A 135 80.09 -77.30 -49.61
C LYS A 135 80.56 -77.97 -48.32
N ASP A 136 80.03 -77.52 -47.18
CA ASP A 136 80.28 -78.10 -45.85
C ASP A 136 79.39 -79.32 -45.53
N LEU A 137 78.50 -79.71 -46.45
CA LEU A 137 77.50 -80.78 -46.29
C LEU A 137 76.61 -80.63 -45.04
N SER A 138 76.39 -79.38 -44.60
CA SER A 138 75.61 -79.02 -43.41
C SER A 138 74.50 -78.05 -43.81
N TYR A 139 73.24 -78.39 -43.50
CA TYR A 139 72.05 -77.66 -43.97
C TYR A 139 71.28 -77.01 -42.83
N GLN A 140 71.90 -76.90 -41.65
CA GLN A 140 71.18 -76.62 -40.41
C GLN A 140 70.70 -75.16 -40.34
N LYS A 141 71.50 -74.17 -40.78
CA LYS A 141 71.03 -72.77 -40.79
C LYS A 141 69.85 -72.59 -41.75
N PHE A 142 69.94 -73.15 -42.96
CA PHE A 142 68.87 -73.04 -43.96
C PHE A 142 67.56 -73.66 -43.46
N LYS A 143 67.65 -74.82 -42.77
CA LYS A 143 66.52 -75.44 -42.09
C LYS A 143 65.95 -74.53 -40.99
N ASP A 144 66.80 -73.91 -40.19
CA ASP A 144 66.37 -73.04 -39.08
C ASP A 144 65.71 -71.75 -39.62
N THR A 145 66.22 -71.15 -40.71
CA THR A 145 65.56 -70.05 -41.43
C THR A 145 64.17 -70.43 -41.96
N ILE A 146 64.00 -71.65 -42.48
CA ILE A 146 62.68 -72.15 -42.92
C ILE A 146 61.72 -72.29 -41.73
N ILE A 147 62.19 -72.80 -40.58
CA ILE A 147 61.38 -72.95 -39.37
C ILE A 147 60.94 -71.59 -38.85
N GLU A 148 61.86 -70.63 -38.74
CA GLU A 148 61.56 -69.25 -38.33
C GLU A 148 60.57 -68.57 -39.29
N GLY A 149 60.74 -68.76 -40.60
CA GLY A 149 59.79 -68.27 -41.61
C GLY A 149 58.37 -68.85 -41.45
N HIS A 150 58.26 -70.14 -41.12
CA HIS A 150 56.97 -70.76 -40.82
C HIS A 150 56.34 -70.21 -39.54
N GLU A 151 57.10 -70.07 -38.45
CA GLU A 151 56.61 -69.47 -37.21
C GLU A 151 56.15 -68.02 -37.40
N ASN A 152 56.91 -67.22 -38.15
CA ASN A 152 56.59 -65.83 -38.41
C ASN A 152 55.33 -65.69 -39.29
N ASN A 153 55.12 -66.61 -40.24
CA ASN A 153 53.86 -66.68 -40.99
C ASN A 153 52.67 -67.11 -40.12
N GLU A 154 52.87 -68.01 -39.13
CA GLU A 154 51.82 -68.36 -38.17
C GLU A 154 51.46 -67.16 -37.26
N LYS A 155 52.47 -66.44 -36.76
CA LYS A 155 52.30 -65.19 -35.98
C LYS A 155 51.54 -64.14 -36.81
N LEU A 156 51.91 -63.94 -38.07
CA LEU A 156 51.17 -63.07 -39.01
C LEU A 156 49.71 -63.52 -39.19
N GLY A 157 49.47 -64.84 -39.26
CA GLY A 157 48.13 -65.42 -39.34
C GLY A 157 47.26 -65.16 -38.11
N LYS A 158 47.87 -65.12 -36.90
CA LYS A 158 47.19 -64.74 -35.65
C LYS A 158 46.88 -63.24 -35.61
N LEU A 159 47.88 -62.40 -35.89
CA LEU A 159 47.72 -60.95 -35.97
C LEU A 159 46.62 -60.53 -36.97
N ARG A 160 46.54 -61.17 -38.13
CA ARG A 160 45.46 -60.93 -39.13
C ARG A 160 44.06 -61.33 -38.66
N LYS A 161 43.93 -62.24 -37.68
CA LYS A 161 42.64 -62.57 -37.05
C LYS A 161 42.28 -61.52 -36.01
N GLU A 162 43.22 -61.22 -35.11
CA GLU A 162 43.09 -60.17 -34.10
C GLU A 162 42.75 -58.81 -34.72
N GLU A 163 43.42 -58.44 -35.82
CA GLU A 163 43.13 -57.22 -36.59
C GLU A 163 41.68 -57.19 -37.10
N LYS A 164 41.16 -58.30 -37.65
CA LYS A 164 39.76 -58.38 -38.12
C LYS A 164 38.75 -58.31 -36.97
N GLU A 165 39.07 -58.94 -35.84
CA GLU A 165 38.26 -58.87 -34.63
C GLU A 165 38.22 -57.44 -34.07
N LEU A 166 39.38 -56.76 -34.01
CA LEU A 166 39.49 -55.37 -33.59
C LEU A 166 38.77 -54.42 -34.57
N GLN A 167 38.92 -54.60 -35.88
CA GLN A 167 38.16 -53.84 -36.88
C GLN A 167 36.64 -54.03 -36.74
N THR A 168 36.19 -55.22 -36.34
CA THR A 168 34.76 -55.49 -36.08
C THR A 168 34.31 -54.81 -34.78
N LYS A 169 35.10 -54.90 -33.70
CA LYS A 169 34.83 -54.20 -32.44
C LYS A 169 34.79 -52.67 -32.62
N ILE A 170 35.72 -52.10 -33.38
CA ILE A 170 35.76 -50.67 -33.71
C ILE A 170 34.47 -50.28 -34.43
N LYS A 171 34.04 -51.02 -35.46
CA LYS A 171 32.78 -50.74 -36.17
C LYS A 171 31.57 -50.74 -35.23
N ASN A 172 31.45 -51.75 -34.37
CA ASN A 172 30.34 -51.85 -33.41
C ASN A 172 30.37 -50.67 -32.40
N ILE A 173 31.54 -50.31 -31.89
CA ILE A 173 31.68 -49.15 -30.98
C ILE A 173 31.34 -47.85 -31.71
N THR A 174 31.72 -47.68 -32.98
CA THR A 174 31.35 -46.51 -33.77
C THR A 174 29.84 -46.44 -34.04
N THR A 175 29.17 -47.57 -34.30
CA THR A 175 27.70 -47.56 -34.43
C THR A 175 27.01 -47.25 -33.10
N GLU A 176 27.41 -47.89 -32.00
CA GLU A 176 26.87 -47.61 -30.66
C GLU A 176 27.12 -46.16 -30.20
N HIS A 177 28.22 -45.54 -30.61
CA HIS A 177 28.52 -44.13 -30.34
C HIS A 177 27.58 -43.20 -31.12
N ASN A 178 27.43 -43.45 -32.43
CA ASN A 178 26.55 -42.64 -33.27
C ASN A 178 25.08 -42.76 -32.84
N GLU A 179 24.62 -43.97 -32.48
CA GLU A 179 23.28 -44.20 -31.95
C GLU A 179 23.04 -43.39 -30.66
N LYS A 180 24.01 -43.37 -29.74
CA LYS A 180 23.92 -42.57 -28.50
C LYS A 180 24.03 -41.06 -28.74
N ASP A 181 24.80 -40.61 -29.72
CA ASP A 181 24.83 -39.20 -30.11
C ASP A 181 23.46 -38.77 -30.69
N GLU A 182 22.82 -39.61 -31.50
CA GLU A 182 21.47 -39.36 -32.03
C GLU A 182 20.41 -39.38 -30.92
N GLU A 183 20.45 -40.33 -29.99
CA GLU A 183 19.57 -40.37 -28.80
C GLU A 183 19.75 -39.11 -27.93
N SER A 184 20.98 -38.73 -27.62
CA SER A 184 21.31 -37.54 -26.82
C SER A 184 20.87 -36.23 -27.49
N LEU A 185 20.95 -36.14 -28.82
CA LEU A 185 20.43 -35.00 -29.57
C LEU A 185 18.89 -34.92 -29.51
N LEU A 186 18.19 -36.05 -29.57
CA LEU A 186 16.73 -36.10 -29.42
C LEU A 186 16.30 -35.71 -28.01
N GLU A 187 16.95 -36.23 -26.96
CA GLU A 187 16.71 -35.84 -25.57
C GLU A 187 16.98 -34.34 -25.35
N PHE A 188 18.04 -33.79 -25.95
CA PHE A 188 18.33 -32.35 -25.90
C PHE A 188 17.22 -31.52 -26.57
N GLU A 189 16.73 -31.94 -27.75
CA GLU A 189 15.63 -31.25 -28.40
C GLU A 189 14.31 -31.32 -27.60
N GLU A 190 14.01 -32.45 -26.96
CA GLU A 190 12.81 -32.61 -26.13
C GLU A 190 12.87 -31.74 -24.87
N THR A 191 14.01 -31.76 -24.17
CA THR A 191 14.23 -30.89 -22.99
C THR A 191 14.23 -29.41 -23.36
N GLU A 192 14.77 -29.01 -24.52
CA GLU A 192 14.69 -27.62 -25.00
C GLU A 192 13.24 -27.21 -25.31
N LYS A 193 12.41 -28.11 -25.86
CA LYS A 193 10.97 -27.87 -26.08
C LYS A 193 10.21 -27.73 -24.75
N GLU A 194 10.53 -28.57 -23.76
CA GLU A 194 9.93 -28.49 -22.41
C GLU A 194 10.32 -27.18 -21.69
N ILE A 195 11.60 -26.78 -21.73
CA ILE A 195 12.06 -25.51 -21.17
C ILE A 195 11.29 -24.33 -21.77
N LYS A 196 11.15 -24.27 -23.10
CA LYS A 196 10.39 -23.19 -23.78
C LYS A 196 8.91 -23.17 -23.38
N LEU A 197 8.30 -24.33 -23.14
CA LEU A 197 6.93 -24.42 -22.64
C LEU A 197 6.83 -23.90 -21.19
N LEU A 198 7.74 -24.32 -20.32
CA LEU A 198 7.81 -23.87 -18.93
C LEU A 198 8.05 -22.36 -18.84
N GLU A 199 9.01 -21.81 -19.60
CA GLU A 199 9.26 -20.37 -19.71
C GLU A 199 8.00 -19.60 -20.13
N LYS A 200 7.26 -20.11 -21.11
CA LYS A 200 6.00 -19.50 -21.53
C LYS A 200 4.97 -19.52 -20.39
N THR A 201 4.72 -20.68 -19.76
CA THR A 201 3.74 -20.77 -18.66
C THR A 201 4.11 -19.89 -17.47
N LEU A 202 5.40 -19.76 -17.17
CA LEU A 202 5.92 -18.84 -16.14
C LEU A 202 5.68 -17.38 -16.52
N ASN A 203 5.87 -17.01 -17.79
CA ASN A 203 5.61 -15.66 -18.26
C ASN A 203 4.10 -15.34 -18.23
N ASP A 204 3.25 -16.24 -18.74
CA ASP A 204 1.80 -16.09 -18.74
C ASP A 204 1.28 -15.93 -17.29
N SER A 205 1.75 -16.78 -16.36
CA SER A 205 1.41 -16.69 -14.92
C SER A 205 1.89 -15.40 -14.26
N LYS A 206 3.07 -14.87 -14.64
CA LYS A 206 3.54 -13.55 -14.18
C LYS A 206 2.64 -12.43 -14.71
N THR A 207 2.28 -12.45 -15.99
CA THR A 207 1.39 -11.42 -16.56
C THR A 207 0.00 -11.45 -15.92
N ASP A 208 -0.56 -12.63 -15.64
CA ASP A 208 -1.82 -12.75 -14.91
C ASP A 208 -1.72 -12.23 -13.48
N SER A 209 -0.60 -12.50 -12.80
CA SER A 209 -0.33 -12.00 -11.45
C SER A 209 -0.19 -10.48 -11.41
N ASP A 210 0.54 -9.89 -12.37
CA ASP A 210 0.73 -8.44 -12.48
C ASP A 210 -0.60 -7.73 -12.83
N LEU A 211 -1.43 -8.33 -13.69
CA LEU A 211 -2.77 -7.83 -14.02
C LEU A 211 -3.71 -7.91 -12.80
N LEU A 212 -3.68 -9.00 -12.05
CA LEU A 212 -4.45 -9.16 -10.81
C LEU A 212 -4.01 -8.14 -9.75
N LEU A 213 -2.70 -7.94 -9.58
CA LEU A 213 -2.15 -6.98 -8.61
C LEU A 213 -2.56 -5.55 -8.97
N LYS A 214 -2.47 -5.16 -10.25
CA LYS A 214 -2.98 -3.86 -10.73
C LYS A 214 -4.49 -3.72 -10.48
N TYR A 215 -5.30 -4.72 -10.82
CA TYR A 215 -6.74 -4.68 -10.59
C TYR A 215 -7.08 -4.53 -9.09
N LEU A 216 -6.37 -5.22 -8.21
CA LEU A 216 -6.55 -5.09 -6.76
C LEU A 216 -6.10 -3.72 -6.24
N GLN A 217 -5.03 -3.16 -6.80
CA GLN A 217 -4.57 -1.80 -6.49
C GLN A 217 -5.56 -0.74 -6.97
N ASP A 218 -5.95 -0.74 -8.25
CA ASP A 218 -6.95 0.19 -8.82
C ASP A 218 -8.27 0.13 -8.04
N LYS A 219 -8.66 -1.06 -7.57
CA LYS A 219 -9.83 -1.25 -6.70
C LYS A 219 -9.63 -0.64 -5.31
N ALA A 220 -8.49 -0.88 -4.67
CA ALA A 220 -8.17 -0.32 -3.35
C ALA A 220 -8.09 1.21 -3.39
N ASP A 221 -7.38 1.76 -4.37
CA ASP A 221 -7.26 3.21 -4.62
C ASP A 221 -8.66 3.82 -4.88
N GLY A 222 -9.51 3.13 -5.66
CA GLY A 222 -10.89 3.55 -5.90
C GLY A 222 -11.78 3.51 -4.63
N GLU A 223 -11.61 2.51 -3.77
CA GLU A 223 -12.28 2.43 -2.46
C GLU A 223 -11.80 3.51 -1.50
N GLU A 224 -10.49 3.81 -1.47
CA GLU A 224 -9.89 4.88 -0.67
C GLU A 224 -10.39 6.26 -1.12
N ILE A 225 -10.36 6.57 -2.42
CA ILE A 225 -10.87 7.84 -2.98
C ILE A 225 -12.36 8.03 -2.65
N CYS A 226 -13.16 6.96 -2.72
CA CYS A 226 -14.58 7.01 -2.33
C CYS A 226 -14.75 7.31 -0.82
N GLN A 227 -13.93 6.70 0.03
CA GLN A 227 -13.96 6.94 1.48
C GLN A 227 -13.50 8.36 1.82
N LEU A 228 -12.39 8.83 1.24
CA LEU A 228 -11.87 10.19 1.40
C LEU A 228 -12.90 11.25 1.02
N ARG A 229 -13.54 11.12 -0.16
CA ARG A 229 -14.65 12.00 -0.56
C ARG A 229 -15.82 11.95 0.43
N GLY A 230 -16.11 10.76 0.99
CA GLY A 230 -17.14 10.59 2.02
C GLY A 230 -16.77 11.20 3.39
N PHE A 231 -15.48 11.37 3.69
CA PHE A 231 -15.01 12.12 4.86
C PHE A 231 -15.01 13.62 4.60
N GLU A 232 -14.52 14.09 3.46
CA GLU A 232 -14.53 15.49 3.01
C GLU A 232 -15.96 16.07 3.01
N GLN A 233 -16.96 15.29 2.55
CA GLN A 233 -18.38 15.67 2.63
C GLN A 233 -18.92 15.77 4.06
N LYS A 234 -18.40 14.98 5.01
CA LYS A 234 -18.81 15.08 6.42
C LYS A 234 -18.10 16.25 7.12
N GLU A 235 -16.83 16.47 6.79
CA GLU A 235 -16.03 17.58 7.30
C GLU A 235 -16.65 18.91 6.89
N THR A 236 -16.94 19.11 5.61
CA THR A 236 -17.63 20.31 5.11
C THR A 236 -19.00 20.55 5.76
N VAL A 237 -19.81 19.51 5.96
CA VAL A 237 -21.09 19.63 6.69
C VAL A 237 -20.87 20.05 8.15
N LEU A 238 -19.89 19.46 8.84
CA LEU A 238 -19.55 19.82 10.22
C LEU A 238 -18.97 21.24 10.33
N GLU A 239 -18.16 21.68 9.37
CA GLU A 239 -17.66 23.06 9.29
C GLU A 239 -18.79 24.07 9.09
N ASP A 240 -19.77 23.76 8.24
CA ASP A 240 -20.95 24.61 8.04
C ASP A 240 -21.85 24.62 9.29
N GLU A 241 -22.04 23.49 9.99
CA GLU A 241 -22.74 23.43 11.28
C GLU A 241 -22.01 24.26 12.36
N ILE A 242 -20.67 24.16 12.45
CA ILE A 242 -19.85 24.98 13.36
C ILE A 242 -20.05 26.46 13.03
N ARG A 243 -19.94 26.86 11.75
CA ARG A 243 -20.12 28.24 11.32
C ARG A 243 -21.52 28.77 11.65
N GLU A 244 -22.56 27.97 11.44
CA GLU A 244 -23.94 28.32 11.86
C GLU A 244 -24.06 28.51 13.37
N LEU A 245 -23.43 27.65 14.19
CA LEU A 245 -23.46 27.75 15.64
C LEU A 245 -22.67 28.97 16.14
N GLU A 246 -21.51 29.27 15.57
CA GLU A 246 -20.76 30.50 15.84
C GLU A 246 -21.57 31.74 15.51
N ASP A 247 -22.27 31.75 14.37
CA ASP A 247 -23.18 32.83 13.97
C ASP A 247 -24.34 33.01 14.97
N LYS A 248 -24.96 31.91 15.42
CA LYS A 248 -26.01 31.93 16.44
C LYS A 248 -25.48 32.49 17.77
N ILE A 249 -24.32 32.02 18.24
CA ILE A 249 -23.65 32.51 19.45
C ILE A 249 -23.30 34.00 19.33
N ASN A 250 -22.83 34.45 18.17
CA ASN A 250 -22.48 35.86 17.95
C ASN A 250 -23.72 36.75 17.93
N ARG A 251 -24.84 36.29 17.35
CA ARG A 251 -26.14 36.98 17.43
C ARG A 251 -26.65 37.05 18.87
N GLU A 252 -26.58 35.95 19.63
CA GLU A 252 -26.96 35.93 21.05
C GLU A 252 -26.10 36.87 21.91
N LYS A 253 -24.77 36.90 21.69
CA LYS A 253 -23.88 37.87 22.35
C LYS A 253 -24.29 39.31 22.04
N GLN A 254 -24.51 39.66 20.76
CA GLN A 254 -24.96 40.99 20.37
C GLN A 254 -26.32 41.37 20.98
N VAL A 255 -27.27 40.44 21.05
CA VAL A 255 -28.58 40.67 21.69
C VAL A 255 -28.42 40.81 23.21
N SER A 256 -27.61 39.97 23.85
CA SER A 256 -27.29 40.05 25.28
C SER A 256 -26.66 41.39 25.63
N ASP A 257 -25.68 41.86 24.84
CA ASP A 257 -25.01 43.13 25.08
C ASP A 257 -25.95 44.33 24.82
N LYS A 258 -26.81 44.28 23.81
CA LYS A 258 -27.90 45.27 23.62
C LYS A 258 -28.88 45.28 24.80
N ILE A 259 -29.24 44.12 25.34
CA ILE A 259 -30.11 44.03 26.53
C ILE A 259 -29.39 44.60 27.75
N LYS A 260 -28.10 44.31 27.96
CA LYS A 260 -27.30 44.90 29.05
C LYS A 260 -27.22 46.42 28.92
N THR A 261 -26.94 46.97 27.74
CA THR A 261 -26.88 48.43 27.56
C THR A 261 -28.24 49.09 27.75
N PHE A 262 -29.33 48.47 27.28
CA PHE A 262 -30.69 48.93 27.54
C PHE A 262 -31.05 48.90 29.03
N LEU A 263 -30.73 47.82 29.75
CA LEU A 263 -30.99 47.70 31.19
C LEU A 263 -30.14 48.67 32.01
N LEU A 264 -28.89 48.93 31.62
CA LEU A 264 -28.04 49.94 32.24
C LEU A 264 -28.60 51.35 32.01
N ALA A 265 -29.00 51.68 30.77
CA ALA A 265 -29.63 52.94 30.45
C ALA A 265 -30.96 53.12 31.21
N LYS A 266 -31.82 52.11 31.26
CA LYS A 266 -33.10 52.21 31.99
C LYS A 266 -32.91 52.24 33.49
N LYS A 267 -31.89 51.58 34.04
CA LYS A 267 -31.49 51.73 35.44
C LYS A 267 -31.07 53.19 35.71
N GLN A 268 -30.26 53.78 34.86
CA GLN A 268 -29.82 55.17 35.00
C GLN A 268 -30.98 56.17 34.85
N GLU A 269 -31.93 55.94 33.93
CA GLU A 269 -33.17 56.72 33.86
C GLU A 269 -33.98 56.62 35.16
N LEU A 270 -34.14 55.42 35.73
CA LEU A 270 -34.86 55.22 37.00
C LEU A 270 -34.12 55.82 38.20
N GLU A 271 -32.77 55.81 38.20
CA GLU A 271 -31.96 56.50 39.21
C GLU A 271 -32.15 58.02 39.11
N ASN A 272 -32.15 58.59 37.89
CA ASN A 272 -32.45 60.01 37.66
C ASN A 272 -33.89 60.37 38.05
N GLU A 273 -34.89 59.58 37.65
CA GLU A 273 -36.31 59.78 38.03
C GLU A 273 -36.49 59.71 39.56
N ALA A 274 -35.76 58.82 40.23
CA ALA A 274 -35.75 58.73 41.69
C ALA A 274 -35.09 59.95 42.34
N GLU A 275 -33.95 60.44 41.83
CA GLU A 275 -33.29 61.66 42.29
C GLU A 275 -34.17 62.91 42.09
N GLU A 276 -34.82 63.05 40.94
CA GLU A 276 -35.80 64.11 40.67
C GLU A 276 -36.98 64.07 41.63
N TRP A 277 -37.51 62.86 41.91
CA TRP A 277 -38.59 62.68 42.88
C TRP A 277 -38.14 63.01 44.31
N ASP A 278 -36.92 62.60 44.70
CA ASP A 278 -36.31 62.92 45.99
C ASP A 278 -36.12 64.43 46.17
N VAL A 279 -35.65 65.13 45.13
CA VAL A 279 -35.51 66.60 45.12
C VAL A 279 -36.87 67.28 45.23
N LYS A 280 -37.87 66.82 44.47
CA LYS A 280 -39.23 67.37 44.52
C LYS A 280 -39.87 67.14 45.89
N ASN A 281 -39.74 65.94 46.45
CA ASN A 281 -40.30 65.58 47.74
C ASN A 281 -39.62 66.36 48.87
N LYS A 282 -38.30 66.59 48.82
CA LYS A 282 -37.59 67.52 49.71
C LYS A 282 -38.18 68.94 49.61
N GLN A 283 -38.35 69.48 48.40
CA GLN A 283 -38.95 70.81 48.20
C GLN A 283 -40.40 70.92 48.70
N GLU A 284 -41.22 69.89 48.55
CA GLU A 284 -42.59 69.86 49.09
C GLU A 284 -42.58 69.74 50.63
N THR A 285 -41.65 68.96 51.20
CA THR A 285 -41.45 68.86 52.66
C THR A 285 -40.95 70.17 53.27
N ASP A 286 -40.05 70.87 52.59
CA ASP A 286 -39.53 72.19 52.99
C ASP A 286 -40.63 73.26 52.94
N LYS A 287 -41.50 73.25 51.92
CA LYS A 287 -42.67 74.12 51.84
C LYS A 287 -43.66 73.85 52.97
N LEU A 288 -44.01 72.58 53.21
CA LEU A 288 -44.94 72.19 54.27
C LEU A 288 -44.37 72.53 55.67
N THR A 289 -43.06 72.40 55.88
CA THR A 289 -42.45 72.82 57.16
C THR A 289 -42.32 74.34 57.31
N GLN A 290 -42.25 75.12 56.23
CA GLN A 290 -42.44 76.57 56.27
C GLN A 290 -43.89 76.93 56.61
N GLU A 291 -44.87 76.30 55.96
CA GLU A 291 -46.31 76.54 56.20
C GLU A 291 -46.72 76.16 57.63
N ILE A 292 -46.18 75.06 58.18
CA ILE A 292 -46.36 74.70 59.59
C ILE A 292 -45.80 75.78 60.52
N LYS A 293 -44.61 76.33 60.25
CA LYS A 293 -44.04 77.43 61.06
C LYS A 293 -44.90 78.69 61.00
N GLU A 294 -45.38 79.07 59.81
CA GLU A 294 -46.29 80.21 59.68
C GLU A 294 -47.60 80.01 60.45
N LEU A 295 -48.14 78.79 60.46
CA LEU A 295 -49.33 78.44 61.23
C LEU A 295 -49.04 78.42 62.73
N GLU A 296 -47.88 77.97 63.18
CA GLU A 296 -47.46 78.03 64.58
C GLU A 296 -47.27 79.47 65.06
N ASP A 297 -46.70 80.36 64.25
CA ASP A 297 -46.51 81.77 64.60
C ASP A 297 -47.85 82.53 64.62
N LYS A 298 -48.75 82.28 63.64
CA LYS A 298 -50.14 82.77 63.70
C LYS A 298 -50.88 82.26 64.95
N ARG A 299 -50.69 80.99 65.33
CA ARG A 299 -51.28 80.41 66.55
C ARG A 299 -50.77 81.10 67.82
N LYS A 300 -49.48 81.44 67.90
CA LYS A 300 -48.93 82.23 69.02
C LYS A 300 -49.54 83.63 69.08
N GLU A 301 -49.67 84.29 67.93
CA GLU A 301 -50.25 85.64 67.84
C GLU A 301 -51.72 85.66 68.31
N ASP A 302 -52.52 84.67 67.90
CA ASP A 302 -53.90 84.51 68.36
C ASP A 302 -53.98 84.05 69.83
N GLU A 303 -53.03 83.24 70.33
CA GLU A 303 -52.91 82.90 71.76
C GLU A 303 -52.59 84.13 72.63
N GLU A 304 -51.80 85.09 72.13
CA GLU A 304 -51.54 86.36 72.84
C GLU A 304 -52.78 87.26 72.84
N ARG A 305 -53.44 87.44 71.69
CA ARG A 305 -54.70 88.22 71.59
C ARG A 305 -55.80 87.67 72.49
N HIS A 306 -55.95 86.34 72.57
CA HIS A 306 -56.89 85.72 73.50
C HIS A 306 -56.54 86.03 74.96
N ARG A 307 -55.24 86.05 75.30
CA ARG A 307 -54.75 86.37 76.66
C ARG A 307 -55.07 87.80 77.06
N GLU A 308 -54.95 88.77 76.15
CA GLU A 308 -55.33 90.16 76.38
C GLU A 308 -56.84 90.33 76.61
N VAL A 309 -57.68 89.74 75.75
CA VAL A 309 -59.15 89.79 75.89
C VAL A 309 -59.62 89.14 77.20
N GLN A 310 -58.99 88.04 77.60
CA GLN A 310 -59.32 87.34 78.84
C GLN A 310 -58.97 88.20 80.09
N ALA A 311 -57.86 88.94 80.06
CA ALA A 311 -57.48 89.89 81.12
C ALA A 311 -58.42 91.11 81.19
N GLN A 312 -59.00 91.54 80.07
CA GLN A 312 -60.01 92.61 80.06
C GLN A 312 -61.32 92.16 80.73
N LEU A 313 -61.79 90.95 80.41
CA LEU A 313 -63.00 90.35 81.00
C LEU A 313 -62.90 90.11 82.51
N GLU A 314 -61.73 89.67 83.01
CA GLU A 314 -61.54 89.49 84.46
C GLU A 314 -61.65 90.83 85.21
N ASN A 315 -61.09 91.92 84.67
CA ASN A 315 -61.18 93.25 85.26
C ASN A 315 -62.62 93.79 85.29
N GLU A 316 -63.40 93.65 84.21
CA GLU A 316 -64.82 94.06 84.19
C GLU A 316 -65.67 93.24 85.17
N SER A 317 -65.40 91.94 85.29
CA SER A 317 -66.13 91.06 86.22
C SER A 317 -65.93 91.46 87.70
N ALA A 318 -64.74 91.97 88.06
CA ALA A 318 -64.40 92.40 89.41
C ALA A 318 -65.11 93.70 89.82
N GLU A 319 -65.37 94.63 88.90
CA GLU A 319 -66.13 95.86 89.19
C GLU A 319 -67.63 95.59 89.43
N LEU A 320 -68.21 94.65 88.66
CA LEU A 320 -69.62 94.26 88.79
C LEU A 320 -69.93 93.55 90.12
N GLU A 321 -68.97 92.79 90.67
CA GLU A 321 -69.06 92.15 91.98
C GLU A 321 -69.08 93.16 93.15
N ARG A 322 -68.39 94.31 93.03
CA ARG A 322 -68.39 95.35 94.07
C ARG A 322 -69.75 96.05 94.18
N LYS A 323 -70.38 96.39 93.05
CA LYS A 323 -71.67 97.11 93.03
C LYS A 323 -72.83 96.28 93.61
N LYS A 324 -72.89 94.98 93.32
CA LYS A 324 -73.95 94.09 93.83
C LYS A 324 -73.96 93.91 95.36
N LYS A 325 -72.79 94.05 96.01
CA LYS A 325 -72.67 93.89 97.47
C LYS A 325 -73.15 95.09 98.29
N GLU A 326 -73.25 96.28 97.68
CA GLU A 326 -73.79 97.47 98.36
C GLU A 326 -75.34 97.51 98.31
N GLU A 327 -75.95 97.01 97.24
CA GLU A 327 -77.42 97.01 97.07
C GLU A 327 -78.12 95.96 97.97
N GLU A 328 -77.56 94.75 98.12
CA GLU A 328 -78.15 93.70 98.98
C GLU A 328 -78.21 94.08 100.48
N ALA A 329 -77.36 94.99 100.94
CA ALA A 329 -77.29 95.37 102.35
C ALA A 329 -78.51 96.19 102.80
N GLN A 330 -79.05 97.06 101.94
CA GLN A 330 -80.13 97.98 102.29
C GLN A 330 -81.51 97.31 102.35
N GLN A 331 -81.69 96.18 101.63
CA GLN A 331 -82.97 95.49 101.56
C GLN A 331 -83.28 94.59 102.77
N ARG A 332 -82.24 94.08 103.48
CA ARG A 332 -82.40 93.16 104.63
C ARG A 332 -82.85 93.86 105.93
N GLU A 333 -82.66 95.17 106.05
CA GLU A 333 -83.06 95.96 107.23
C GLU A 333 -84.59 96.16 107.30
N LEU A 334 -85.28 96.22 106.15
CA LEU A 334 -86.68 96.62 106.05
C LEU A 334 -87.69 95.48 106.32
N GLU A 335 -87.31 94.23 106.01
CA GLU A 335 -88.22 93.07 106.15
C GLU A 335 -88.33 92.57 107.60
N ARG A 336 -87.26 92.72 108.41
CA ARG A 336 -87.19 92.21 109.79
C ARG A 336 -88.27 92.77 110.72
N LYS A 337 -88.80 93.98 110.45
CA LYS A 337 -89.84 94.64 111.25
C LYS A 337 -91.27 94.21 110.92
N LYS A 338 -91.53 93.47 109.82
CA LYS A 338 -92.89 93.07 109.41
C LYS A 338 -93.31 91.68 109.89
N GLN A 339 -92.38 90.82 110.32
CA GLN A 339 -92.67 89.43 110.65
C GLN A 339 -92.99 89.16 112.14
N GLU A 340 -92.64 90.05 113.08
CA GLU A 340 -92.87 89.79 114.52
C GLU A 340 -94.34 89.87 114.98
N ASN A 341 -95.19 90.69 114.33
CA ASN A 341 -96.57 90.92 114.81
C ASN A 341 -97.59 89.84 114.39
N ILE A 342 -97.34 89.07 113.33
CA ILE A 342 -98.31 88.09 112.79
C ILE A 342 -98.29 86.75 113.56
N ALA A 343 -97.25 86.53 114.39
CA ALA A 343 -97.05 85.27 115.11
C ALA A 343 -97.89 85.10 116.39
N ARG A 344 -98.62 86.13 116.86
CA ARG A 344 -99.42 86.06 118.10
C ARG A 344 -100.86 85.56 117.92
N ASP A 345 -101.51 85.83 116.80
CA ASP A 345 -102.97 85.59 116.65
C ASP A 345 -103.38 84.13 116.34
N ASN A 346 -102.49 83.31 115.78
CA ASN A 346 -102.85 81.96 115.32
C ASN A 346 -102.78 80.85 116.37
N ALA A 347 -102.30 81.13 117.59
CA ALA A 347 -102.14 80.11 118.64
C ALA A 347 -103.44 79.78 119.40
N ALA A 348 -104.42 80.68 119.44
CA ALA A 348 -105.61 80.53 120.28
C ALA A 348 -106.75 79.69 119.64
N ARG A 349 -106.87 79.69 118.30
CA ARG A 349 -107.97 78.99 117.60
C ARG A 349 -107.84 77.46 117.55
N TYR A 350 -106.66 76.90 117.81
CA TYR A 350 -106.40 75.47 117.65
C TYR A 350 -106.88 74.58 118.82
N LEU A 351 -107.36 75.16 119.92
CA LEU A 351 -107.41 74.45 121.21
C LEU A 351 -108.78 73.90 121.65
N GLN A 352 -109.93 74.33 121.09
CA GLN A 352 -111.26 73.91 121.58
C GLN A 352 -112.32 73.47 120.55
N ASP A 353 -112.09 73.54 119.23
CA ASP A 353 -112.87 72.71 118.27
C ASP A 353 -112.72 71.20 118.55
N LYS A 354 -111.70 70.85 119.35
CA LYS A 354 -111.48 69.54 119.98
C LYS A 354 -112.61 69.06 120.91
N TRP A 355 -113.61 69.89 121.21
CA TRP A 355 -114.80 69.52 122.00
C TRP A 355 -115.91 68.87 121.16
N ILE A 356 -116.01 69.17 119.87
CA ILE A 356 -117.19 68.80 119.05
C ILE A 356 -117.02 67.44 118.36
N TRP A 357 -115.79 66.99 118.11
CA TRP A 357 -115.48 65.73 117.42
C TRP A 357 -115.06 64.57 118.36
N TRP A 358 -115.08 64.77 119.69
CA TRP A 358 -115.21 63.63 120.62
C TRP A 358 -116.70 63.30 120.79
N ASP A 359 -117.34 62.88 119.71
CA ASP A 359 -117.47 61.44 119.48
C ASP A 359 -118.52 60.86 120.46
N LYS A 360 -119.80 61.20 120.29
CA LYS A 360 -120.45 60.91 119.00
C LYS A 360 -120.81 59.42 118.98
N VAL A 361 -119.83 58.59 118.56
CA VAL A 361 -119.92 57.14 118.32
C VAL A 361 -118.53 56.45 118.46
N GLY A 362 -117.96 56.39 119.66
CA GLY A 362 -116.62 55.80 119.84
C GLY A 362 -116.56 54.27 119.69
N ARG A 363 -115.87 53.78 118.63
CA ARG A 363 -114.96 52.60 118.61
C ARG A 363 -114.44 52.22 117.19
N GLY A 364 -113.12 52.30 117.01
CA GLY A 364 -112.30 51.16 116.54
C GLY A 364 -112.05 50.92 115.03
N LEU A 365 -110.76 50.64 114.72
CA LEU A 365 -110.24 49.80 113.60
C LEU A 365 -110.35 50.38 112.16
N SER A 366 -109.44 50.14 111.20
CA SER A 366 -108.04 49.65 111.18
C SER A 366 -107.42 49.78 109.76
N LYS A 367 -106.09 49.57 109.61
CA LYS A 367 -105.32 49.30 108.34
C LYS A 367 -105.16 50.53 107.39
N LYS A 368 -104.15 50.73 106.52
CA LYS A 368 -102.93 50.01 105.99
C LYS A 368 -101.97 51.11 105.42
N GLY A 369 -100.64 51.00 105.24
CA GLY A 369 -99.61 50.09 105.80
C GLY A 369 -98.41 49.78 104.85
N ARG A 370 -97.16 50.21 105.19
CA ARG A 370 -95.81 49.86 104.62
C ARG A 370 -95.37 50.54 103.30
N LYS A 371 -94.07 50.71 102.94
CA LYS A 371 -92.73 50.17 103.36
C LYS A 371 -91.61 51.18 102.89
N GLY A 372 -90.60 51.59 103.67
CA GLY A 372 -89.23 50.99 103.73
C GLY A 372 -88.12 52.07 103.60
N LYS A 373 -87.21 52.26 104.58
CA LYS A 373 -85.75 51.91 104.62
C LYS A 373 -84.88 52.52 103.48
N LYS A 374 -83.65 53.06 103.70
CA LYS A 374 -82.64 52.87 104.78
C LYS A 374 -81.46 53.88 104.60
N LYS A 375 -80.82 54.36 105.71
CA LYS A 375 -79.34 54.56 105.93
C LYS A 375 -78.50 55.44 104.93
N LYS A 376 -77.43 56.18 105.30
CA LYS A 376 -76.76 56.53 106.59
C LYS A 376 -75.66 57.61 106.36
N LYS A 377 -75.41 58.47 107.36
CA LYS A 377 -74.10 59.02 107.82
C LYS A 377 -73.28 60.06 106.97
N LYS A 378 -73.08 61.21 107.64
CA LYS A 378 -71.81 61.92 107.98
C LYS A 378 -71.09 62.82 106.94
N LYS A 379 -70.98 64.10 107.36
CA LYS A 379 -69.76 64.95 107.47
C LYS A 379 -68.83 65.08 106.25
N SER A 380 -68.65 66.31 105.78
CA SER A 380 -67.81 67.27 106.52
C SER A 380 -68.60 68.54 106.85
#